data_AF-A0A0W1B2C4-F1
#
_entry.id   AF-A0A0W1B2C4-F1
#
_cell.length_a   1.000
_cell.length_b   1.000
_cell.length_c   1.000
_cell.angle_alpha   90.00
_cell.angle_beta   90.00
_cell.angle_gamma   90.00
#
_symmetry.space_group_name_H-M   'P 1'
#
loop_
_entity.id
_entity.type
_entity.pdbx_description
1 polymer ?
#
loop_
_entity_poly.entity_id
_entity_poly.type
_entity_poly.pdbx_seq_one_letter_code
_entity_poly.pdbx_strand_id
1 'polypeptide(L)' 'MVMILIPFIFGLVLVVWGIYRMRTEDGLFGKNRKSKNIFNLLLMGEASGLGQFSGGILFIIIGIVAFIVK' A
#
# COMPACT_ATOMS: atom_id res chain seq x y z
N MET A 1 11.96 -16.36 -14.85
CA MET A 1 11.50 -16.88 -13.54
C MET A 1 11.88 -15.92 -12.40
N VAL A 2 13.14 -15.47 -12.29
CA VAL A 2 13.57 -14.48 -11.27
C VAL A 2 12.80 -13.16 -11.35
N MET A 3 12.54 -12.63 -12.55
CA MET A 3 11.84 -11.35 -12.75
C MET A 3 10.37 -11.34 -12.27
N ILE A 4 9.73 -12.52 -12.18
CA ILE A 4 8.35 -12.68 -11.69
C ILE A 4 8.30 -12.64 -10.17
N LEU A 5 9.37 -13.03 -9.47
CA LEU A 5 9.41 -13.03 -8.01
C LEU A 5 9.53 -11.61 -7.43
N ILE A 6 10.08 -10.69 -8.21
CA ILE A 6 10.28 -9.28 -7.83
C ILE A 6 8.96 -8.62 -7.38
N PRO A 7 7.86 -8.64 -8.16
CA PRO A 7 6.60 -8.01 -7.73
C PRO A 7 6.00 -8.65 -6.48
N PHE A 8 6.20 -9.96 -6.25
CA PHE A 8 5.71 -10.60 -5.02
C PHE A 8 6.53 -10.20 -3.80
N ILE A 9 7.86 -10.17 -3.91
CA ILE A 9 8.74 -9.76 -2.80
C ILE A 9 8.50 -8.29 -2.48
N PHE A 10 8.49 -7.42 -3.48
CA PHE A 10 8.27 -5.99 -3.31
C PHE A 10 6.87 -5.68 -2.79
N GLY A 11 5.86 -6.37 -3.31
CA GLY A 11 4.48 -6.27 -2.86
C GLY A 11 4.31 -6.68 -1.39
N LEU A 12 4.91 -7.81 -0.98
CA LEU A 12 4.90 -8.25 0.42
C LEU A 12 5.56 -7.24 1.34
N VAL A 13 6.72 -6.72 0.97
CA VAL A 13 7.43 -5.69 1.75
C VAL A 13 6.56 -4.43 1.90
N LEU A 14 5.93 -3.97 0.81
CA LEU A 14 5.04 -2.81 0.84
C LEU A 14 3.78 -3.04 1.69
N VAL A 15 3.19 -4.23 1.64
CA VAL A 15 2.04 -4.61 2.47
C VAL A 15 2.41 -4.62 3.95
N VAL A 16 3.50 -5.30 4.31
CA VAL A 16 3.95 -5.40 5.71
C VAL A 16 4.35 -4.03 6.24
N TRP A 17 5.09 -3.24 5.44
CA TRP A 17 5.49 -1.88 5.80
C TRP A 17 4.29 -0.94 5.92
N GLY A 18 3.33 -1.03 5.00
CA GLY A 18 2.07 -0.29 5.04
C GLY A 18 1.26 -0.59 6.30
N ILE A 19 1.16 -1.87 6.70
CA ILE A 19 0.51 -2.29 7.96
C ILE A 19 1.26 -1.74 9.17
N TYR A 20 2.58 -1.89 9.21
CA TYR A 20 3.41 -1.35 10.29
C TYR A 20 3.18 0.16 10.44
N ARG A 21 3.21 0.90 9.32
CA ARG A 21 3.02 2.34 9.30
C ARG A 21 1.60 2.76 9.68
N MET A 22 0.58 2.01 9.27
CA MET A 22 -0.80 2.24 9.73
C MET A 22 -0.95 2.07 11.25
N ARG A 23 -0.21 1.13 11.85
CA ARG A 23 -0.20 0.92 13.31
C ARG A 23 0.60 1.99 14.04
N THR A 24 1.73 2.43 13.49
CA THR A 24 2.62 3.40 14.15
C THR A 24 2.12 4.84 13.98
N GLU A 25 1.47 5.18 12.86
CA GLU A 25 1.00 6.54 12.57
C GLU A 25 -0.48 6.78 12.94
N ASP A 26 -1.14 5.88 13.69
CA ASP A 26 -2.59 5.93 13.97
C ASP A 26 -3.42 6.19 12.69
N GLY A 27 -2.94 5.71 11.54
CA GLY A 27 -3.37 6.14 10.21
C GLY A 27 -4.82 5.75 9.86
N LEU A 28 -5.35 4.72 10.52
CA LEU A 28 -6.71 4.22 10.33
C LEU A 28 -7.75 5.03 11.12
N PHE A 29 -7.39 5.56 12.29
CA PHE A 29 -8.32 6.30 13.17
C PHE A 29 -7.58 7.37 13.97
N GLY A 30 -7.07 8.37 13.25
CA GLY A 30 -6.37 9.50 13.85
C GLY A 30 -7.25 10.21 14.89
N LYS A 31 -6.69 10.35 16.09
CA LYS A 31 -7.21 11.19 17.19
C LYS A 31 -7.13 12.67 16.79
N ASN A 32 -7.95 13.10 15.83
CA ASN A 32 -8.39 14.48 15.56
C ASN A 32 -9.16 14.51 14.23
N ARG A 33 -10.49 14.32 14.30
CA ARG A 33 -11.44 14.44 13.17
C ARG A 33 -11.52 15.85 12.54
N LYS A 34 -10.76 16.85 13.00
CA LYS A 34 -10.97 18.25 12.63
C LYS A 34 -10.34 18.73 11.31
N SER A 35 -9.43 17.96 10.67
CA SER A 35 -8.75 18.45 9.46
C SER A 35 -8.29 17.32 8.52
N LYS A 36 -9.17 16.41 8.12
CA LYS A 36 -8.88 15.46 7.03
C LYS A 36 -9.91 15.61 5.92
N ASN A 37 -9.64 16.57 5.03
CA ASN A 37 -10.34 16.66 3.75
C ASN A 37 -9.97 15.45 2.88
N ILE A 38 -10.88 14.95 2.05
CA ILE A 38 -10.62 13.81 1.14
C ILE A 38 -9.41 14.08 0.25
N PHE A 39 -9.18 15.34 -0.12
CA PHE A 39 -7.97 15.78 -0.82
C PHE A 39 -6.68 15.53 -0.04
N ASN A 40 -6.68 15.66 1.29
CA ASN A 40 -5.50 15.37 2.09
C ASN A 40 -5.26 13.85 2.19
N LEU A 41 -6.32 13.05 2.17
CA LEU A 41 -6.21 11.60 2.04
C LEU A 41 -5.76 11.20 0.63
N LEU A 42 -6.06 11.97 -0.41
CA LEU A 42 -5.61 11.65 -1.77
C LEU A 42 -4.15 12.08 -2.00
N LEU A 43 -3.77 13.26 -1.49
CA LEU A 43 -2.41 13.82 -1.60
C LEU A 43 -1.41 13.13 -0.67
N MET A 44 -1.78 12.87 0.60
CA MET A 44 -0.90 12.21 1.57
C MET A 44 -1.20 10.72 1.73
N GLY A 45 -2.36 10.23 1.27
CA GLY A 45 -2.73 8.83 1.48
C GLY A 45 -1.96 7.85 0.62
N GLU A 46 -1.56 8.24 -0.61
CA GLU A 46 -0.62 7.48 -1.44
C GLU A 46 0.69 7.20 -0.69
N ALA A 47 1.24 8.25 -0.06
CA ALA A 47 2.44 8.17 0.75
C ALA A 47 2.17 7.70 2.20
N SER A 48 0.93 7.43 2.59
CA SER A 48 0.58 6.96 3.94
C SER A 48 0.68 5.43 4.04
N GLY A 49 0.62 4.89 5.26
CA GLY A 49 0.52 3.44 5.45
C GLY A 49 -0.62 2.79 4.65
N LEU A 50 -1.76 3.47 4.49
CA LEU A 50 -2.91 3.01 3.69
C LEU A 50 -2.61 2.90 2.19
N GLY A 51 -1.94 3.89 1.62
CA GLY A 51 -1.51 3.87 0.21
C GLY A 51 -0.45 2.83 -0.04
N GLN A 52 0.52 2.67 0.87
CA GLN A 52 1.57 1.65 0.76
C GLN A 52 0.99 0.22 0.85
N PHE A 53 0.01 0.00 1.72
CA PHE A 53 -0.69 -1.28 1.82
C PHE A 53 -1.54 -1.58 0.58
N SER A 54 -2.40 -0.65 0.17
CA SER A 54 -3.29 -0.82 -0.99
C SER A 54 -2.50 -0.92 -2.30
N GLY A 55 -1.46 -0.10 -2.46
CA GLY A 55 -0.52 -0.17 -3.57
C GLY A 55 0.28 -1.46 -3.59
N GLY A 56 0.72 -1.96 -2.43
CA GLY A 56 1.38 -3.26 -2.31
C GLY A 56 0.49 -4.42 -2.76
N ILE A 57 -0.78 -4.42 -2.36
CA ILE A 57 -1.77 -5.41 -2.82
C ILE A 57 -1.98 -5.30 -4.34
N LEU A 58 -2.17 -4.09 -4.86
CA LEU A 58 -2.35 -3.86 -6.29
C LEU A 58 -1.15 -4.35 -7.10
N PHE A 59 0.06 -4.15 -6.58
CA PHE A 59 1.30 -4.59 -7.21
C PHE A 59 1.42 -6.12 -7.28
N ILE A 60 0.97 -6.83 -6.23
CA ILE A 60 0.87 -8.29 -6.23
C ILE A 60 -0.14 -8.76 -7.29
N ILE A 61 -1.30 -8.12 -7.39
CA ILE A 61 -2.32 -8.45 -8.38
C ILE A 61 -1.77 -8.27 -9.80
N ILE A 62 -1.09 -7.15 -10.09
CA ILE A 62 -0.45 -6.90 -11.38
C ILE A 62 0.61 -7.98 -11.68
N GLY A 63 1.40 -8.39 -10.68
CA GLY A 63 2.36 -9.49 -10.82
C GLY A 63 1.70 -10.83 -11.18
N ILE A 64 0.54 -11.13 -10.59
CA ILE A 64 -0.26 -12.33 -10.93
C ILE A 64 -0.83 -12.23 -12.34
N VAL A 65 -1.41 -11.09 -12.71
CA VAL A 65 -1.97 -10.89 -14.07
C VAL A 65 -0.87 -11.01 -15.12
N ALA A 66 0.29 -10.39 -14.90
CA ALA A 66 1.44 -10.51 -15.79
C ALA A 66 1.95 -11.96 -15.91
N PHE A 67 1.82 -12.76 -14.84
CA PHE A 67 2.16 -14.18 -14.86
C PHE A 67 1.17 -15.01 -15.69
N ILE A 68 -0.13 -14.68 -15.64
CA ILE A 68 -1.19 -15.38 -16.36
C ILE A 68 -1.21 -15.00 -17.85
N VAL A 69 -1.02 -13.72 -18.17
CA VAL A 69 -1.15 -13.20 -19.54
C VAL A 69 0.00 -13.64 -20.43
N LYS A 70 1.19 -13.86 -19.87
CA LYS A 70 2.46 -14.22 -20.56
C LYS A 70 2.72 -13.45 -21.87
#